data_AF-A0A099BV61-F1
#
_entry.id   AF-A0A099BV61-F1
#
_cell.length_a   1.000
_cell.length_b   1.000
_cell.length_c   1.000
_cell.angle_alpha   90.00
_cell.angle_beta   90.00
_cell.angle_gamma   90.00
#
_symmetry.space_group_name_H-M   'P 1'
#
loop_
_entity.id
_entity.type
_entity.pdbx_description
1 polymer ?
#
loop_
_entity_poly.entity_id
_entity_poly.type
_entity_poly.pdbx_seq_one_letter_code
_entity_poly.pdbx_strand_id
1 'polypeptide(L)'
;MNLLIWQLLLVYLVPYLVAGYDVLTEAADVVLMDDKPSKIAVAIRQARRTLRIARENTWFAVGIKIAVLILAFFGVATMWMAVFADVGVTVLAVLNAARTLK
;
A
#
# COMPACT_ATOMS: atom_id res chain seq x y z
N MET A 1 18.10 5.78 23.24
CA MET A 1 18.09 4.72 22.21
C MET A 1 19.54 4.35 21.93
N ASN A 2 19.96 3.11 22.20
CA ASN A 2 21.37 2.71 22.31
C ASN A 2 22.06 2.54 20.93
N LEU A 3 23.33 2.94 20.83
CA LEU A 3 24.19 2.76 19.65
C LEU A 3 24.22 1.29 19.14
N LEU A 4 24.15 0.34 20.08
CA LEU A 4 24.10 -1.11 19.81
C LEU A 4 22.88 -1.53 18.95
N ILE A 5 21.73 -0.87 19.12
CA ILE A 5 20.51 -1.21 18.37
C ILE A 5 20.67 -0.81 16.90
N TRP A 6 21.29 0.34 16.63
CA TRP A 6 21.54 0.81 15.27
C TRP A 6 22.53 -0.08 14.51
N GLN A 7 23.54 -0.60 15.18
CA GLN A 7 24.48 -1.56 14.59
C GLN A 7 23.78 -2.88 14.24
N LEU A 8 22.94 -3.41 15.12
CA LEU A 8 22.15 -4.61 14.83
C LEU A 8 21.21 -4.39 13.64
N LEU A 9 20.51 -3.25 13.58
CA LEU A 9 19.64 -2.93 12.45
C LEU A 9 20.41 -2.92 11.12
N LEU A 10 21.61 -2.32 11.08
CA LEU A 10 22.43 -2.31 9.87
C LEU A 10 22.88 -3.72 9.46
N VAL A 11 23.29 -4.55 10.41
CA VAL A 11 23.72 -5.93 10.16
C VAL A 11 22.57 -6.80 9.65
N TYR A 12 21.36 -6.66 10.20
CA TYR A 12 20.19 -7.42 9.75
C TYR A 12 19.57 -6.86 8.47
N LEU A 13 19.68 -5.56 8.21
CA LEU A 13 19.09 -4.94 7.02
C LEU A 13 19.64 -5.54 5.72
N VAL A 14 20.95 -5.75 5.62
CA VAL A 14 21.59 -6.23 4.39
C VAL A 14 21.10 -7.64 4.00
N PRO A 15 21.12 -8.67 4.88
CA PRO A 15 20.54 -9.98 4.59
C PRO A 15 19.06 -9.94 4.23
N TYR A 16 18.25 -9.13 4.91
CA TYR A 16 16.82 -8.99 4.60
C TYR A 16 16.59 -8.39 3.21
N LEU A 17 17.41 -7.42 2.81
CA LEU A 17 17.34 -6.84 1.46
C LEU A 17 17.75 -7.84 0.38
N VAL A 18 18.80 -8.63 0.61
CA VAL A 18 19.26 -9.67 -0.33
C VAL A 18 18.20 -10.75 -0.50
N ALA A 19 17.66 -11.28 0.61
CA ALA A 19 16.60 -12.28 0.56
C ALA A 19 15.34 -11.76 -0.16
N GLY A 20 14.99 -10.49 0.03
CA GLY A 20 13.88 -9.86 -0.70
C GLY A 20 14.15 -9.72 -2.20
N TYR A 21 15.39 -9.38 -2.58
CA TYR A 21 15.80 -9.28 -3.99
C TYR A 21 15.73 -10.64 -4.70
N ASP A 22 16.18 -11.71 -4.06
CA ASP A 22 16.14 -13.06 -4.64
C ASP A 22 14.70 -13.49 -4.94
N VAL A 23 13.78 -13.27 -3.98
CA VAL A 23 12.35 -13.56 -4.13
C VAL A 23 11.71 -12.74 -5.27
N LEU A 24 12.09 -11.46 -5.40
CA LEU A 24 11.60 -10.60 -6.48
C LEU A 24 12.08 -11.09 -7.85
N THR A 25 13.33 -11.55 -7.94
CA THR A 25 13.93 -12.04 -9.19
C THR A 25 13.28 -13.35 -9.62
N GLU A 26 13.06 -14.28 -8.70
CA GLU A 26 12.37 -15.55 -8.98
C GLU A 26 10.91 -15.31 -9.42
N ALA A 27 10.20 -14.39 -8.77
CA ALA A 27 8.85 -14.01 -9.19
C ALA A 27 8.83 -13.37 -10.59
N ALA A 28 9.85 -12.58 -10.94
CA ALA A 28 9.97 -11.99 -12.27
C ALA A 28 10.21 -13.06 -13.34
N ASP A 29 11.09 -14.03 -13.08
CA ASP A 29 11.39 -15.14 -13.99
C ASP A 29 10.17 -16.04 -14.21
N VAL A 30 9.39 -16.33 -13.16
CA VAL A 30 8.13 -17.09 -13.27
C VAL A 30 7.10 -16.36 -14.13
N VAL A 31 7.00 -15.04 -14.02
CA VAL A 31 6.10 -14.22 -14.87
C VAL A 31 6.59 -14.20 -16.32
N LEU A 32 7.91 -14.18 -16.55
CA LEU A 32 8.51 -14.24 -17.89
C LEU A 32 8.34 -15.61 -18.57
N MET A 33 8.26 -16.70 -17.79
CA MET A 33 8.05 -18.06 -18.30
C MET A 33 6.62 -18.35 -18.83
N ASP A 34 5.57 -17.61 -18.44
CA ASP A 34 4.20 -17.80 -19.00
C ASP A 34 4.09 -17.09 -20.37
N ASP A 35 4.54 -17.78 -21.41
CA ASP A 35 4.69 -17.36 -22.81
C ASP A 35 3.35 -17.10 -23.57
N LYS A 36 2.47 -16.28 -23.00
CA LYS A 36 1.27 -15.77 -23.68
C LYS A 36 1.25 -14.23 -23.61
N PRO A 37 1.89 -13.52 -24.56
CA PRO A 37 1.87 -12.05 -24.60
C PRO A 37 0.45 -11.46 -24.65
N SER A 38 -0.53 -12.25 -25.09
CA SER A 38 -1.96 -11.93 -25.03
C SER A 38 -2.50 -11.79 -23.60
N LYS A 39 -2.02 -12.60 -22.63
CA LYS A 39 -2.39 -12.47 -21.21
C LYS A 39 -1.79 -11.22 -20.58
N ILE A 40 -0.56 -10.85 -20.94
CA ILE A 40 0.10 -9.63 -20.46
C ILE A 40 -0.71 -8.39 -20.89
N ALA A 41 -1.18 -8.36 -22.14
CA ALA A 41 -2.02 -7.26 -22.63
C ALA A 41 -3.37 -7.14 -21.90
N VAL A 42 -3.97 -8.27 -21.48
CA VAL A 42 -5.20 -8.29 -20.66
C VAL A 42 -4.90 -7.86 -19.22
N ALA A 43 -3.83 -8.38 -18.62
CA ALA A 43 -3.39 -8.04 -17.27
C ALA A 43 -3.05 -6.56 -17.15
N ILE A 44 -2.36 -5.95 -18.12
CA ILE A 44 -2.08 -4.50 -18.13
C ILE A 44 -3.37 -3.68 -18.23
N ARG A 45 -4.38 -4.14 -18.98
CA ARG A 45 -5.68 -3.47 -19.08
C ARG A 45 -6.44 -3.51 -17.75
N GLN A 46 -6.44 -4.66 -17.08
CA GLN A 46 -7.02 -4.82 -15.75
C GLN A 46 -6.26 -4.00 -14.70
N ALA A 47 -4.93 -4.08 -14.69
CA ALA A 47 -4.06 -3.33 -13.79
C ALA A 47 -4.26 -1.81 -13.92
N ARG A 48 -4.41 -1.28 -15.14
CA ARG A 48 -4.71 0.16 -15.34
C ARG A 48 -6.05 0.57 -14.73
N ARG A 49 -7.07 -0.29 -14.81
CA ARG A 49 -8.38 -0.05 -14.20
C ARG A 49 -8.28 -0.07 -12.67
N THR A 50 -7.57 -1.05 -12.12
CA THR A 50 -7.29 -1.15 -10.67
C THR A 50 -6.48 0.04 -10.17
N LEU A 51 -5.46 0.50 -10.91
CA LEU A 51 -4.63 1.65 -10.56
C LEU A 51 -5.44 2.96 -10.51
N ARG A 52 -6.43 3.13 -11.38
CA ARG A 52 -7.31 4.31 -11.33
C ARG A 52 -8.08 4.35 -10.01
N ILE A 53 -8.63 3.21 -9.60
CA ILE A 53 -9.43 3.06 -8.38
C ILE A 53 -8.55 3.16 -7.13
N ALA A 54 -7.33 2.62 -7.19
CA ALA A 54 -6.34 2.80 -6.13
C ALA A 54 -6.00 4.29 -5.94
N ARG A 55 -5.80 5.05 -7.02
CA ARG A 55 -5.58 6.50 -6.93
C ARG A 55 -6.79 7.23 -6.33
N GLU A 56 -8.01 6.86 -6.73
CA GLU A 56 -9.25 7.41 -6.14
C GLU A 56 -9.30 7.14 -4.62
N ASN A 57 -8.98 5.92 -4.18
CA ASN A 57 -8.88 5.56 -2.76
C ASN A 57 -7.81 6.36 -2.02
N THR A 58 -6.62 6.53 -2.61
CA THR A 58 -5.53 7.32 -2.01
C THR A 58 -5.96 8.77 -1.83
N TRP A 59 -6.57 9.38 -2.86
CA TRP A 59 -7.09 10.75 -2.75
C TRP A 59 -8.17 10.89 -1.67
N PHE A 60 -9.07 9.91 -1.56
CA PHE A 60 -10.07 9.88 -0.50
C PHE A 60 -9.46 9.77 0.90
N ALA A 61 -8.48 8.86 1.07
CA ALA A 61 -7.77 8.68 2.34
C ALA A 61 -7.03 9.95 2.77
N VAL A 62 -6.31 10.57 1.83
CA VAL A 62 -5.62 11.85 2.05
C VAL A 62 -6.62 12.95 2.41
N GLY A 63 -7.75 13.02 1.71
CA GLY A 63 -8.81 13.99 2.01
C GLY A 63 -9.34 13.90 3.43
N ILE A 64 -9.63 12.68 3.91
CA ILE A 64 -10.08 12.47 5.30
C ILE A 64 -8.96 12.79 6.28
N LYS A 65 -7.71 12.43 6.00
CA LYS A 65 -6.58 12.75 6.87
C LYS A 65 -6.42 14.27 7.04
N ILE A 66 -6.54 15.03 5.96
CA ILE A 66 -6.50 16.49 5.98
C ILE A 66 -7.68 17.05 6.77
N ALA A 67 -8.89 16.53 6.57
CA ALA A 67 -10.07 16.98 7.31
C ALA A 67 -9.90 16.77 8.84
N VAL A 68 -9.42 15.58 9.24
CA VAL A 68 -9.11 15.28 10.64
C VAL A 68 -8.02 16.19 11.19
N LEU A 69 -6.98 16.49 10.39
CA LEU A 69 -5.90 17.40 10.79
C LEU A 69 -6.43 18.82 11.04
N ILE A 70 -7.33 19.33 10.18
CA ILE A 70 -7.95 20.64 10.37
C ILE A 70 -8.81 20.63 11.65
N LEU A 71 -9.63 19.60 11.85
CA LEU A 71 -10.44 19.47 13.07
C LEU A 71 -9.58 19.37 14.34
N ALA A 72 -8.43 18.70 14.25
CA ALA A 72 -7.45 18.61 15.33
C ALA A 72 -6.80 19.97 15.62
N PHE A 73 -6.51 20.76 14.59
CA PHE A 73 -5.99 22.11 14.73
C PHE A 73 -6.97 23.04 15.48
N PHE A 74 -8.28 22.89 15.26
CA PHE A 74 -9.32 23.59 16.02
C PHE A 74 -9.60 22.98 17.41
N GLY A 75 -8.89 21.93 17.81
CA GLY A 75 -9.03 21.29 19.13
C GLY A 75 -10.28 20.43 19.31
N VAL A 76 -11.03 20.17 18.23
CA VAL A 76 -12.29 19.39 18.28
C VAL A 76 -12.03 17.90 18.04
N ALA A 77 -10.97 17.54 17.30
CA ALA A 77 -10.66 16.13 17.03
C ALA A 77 -9.98 15.46 18.23
N THR A 78 -10.62 14.41 18.74
CA THR A 78 -10.07 13.51 19.75
C THR A 78 -9.31 12.35 19.11
N MET A 79 -8.42 11.71 19.87
CA MET A 79 -7.67 10.53 19.41
C MET A 79 -8.61 9.41 18.91
N TRP A 80 -9.77 9.21 19.56
CA TRP A 80 -10.72 8.18 19.15
C TRP A 80 -11.36 8.49 17.80
N MET A 81 -11.68 9.76 17.50
CA MET A 81 -12.23 10.16 16.20
C MET A 81 -11.21 9.96 15.08
N ALA A 82 -9.95 10.27 15.35
CA ALA A 82 -8.86 10.08 14.39
C ALA A 82 -8.68 8.60 14.04
N VAL A 83 -8.68 7.71 15.04
CA VAL A 83 -8.59 6.27 14.82
C VAL A 83 -9.81 5.74 14.05
N PHE A 84 -11.02 6.19 14.41
CA PHE A 84 -12.24 5.79 13.69
C PHE A 84 -12.20 6.24 12.22
N ALA A 85 -11.72 7.45 11.94
CA ALA A 85 -11.57 7.96 10.59
C ALA A 85 -10.57 7.12 9.78
N ASP A 86 -9.39 6.81 10.32
CA ASP A 86 -8.36 6.01 9.63
C ASP A 86 -8.84 4.57 9.36
N VAL A 87 -9.52 3.94 10.33
CA VAL A 87 -10.09 2.59 10.16
C VAL A 87 -11.24 2.60 9.15
N GLY A 88 -12.14 3.59 9.23
CA GLY A 88 -13.26 3.75 8.30
C GLY A 88 -12.79 3.96 6.85
N VAL A 89 -11.78 4.81 6.64
CA VAL A 89 -11.09 4.99 5.35
C VAL A 89 -10.56 3.66 4.83
N THR A 90 -9.90 2.88 5.68
CA THR A 90 -9.30 1.60 5.30
C THR A 90 -10.37 0.60 4.86
N VAL A 91 -11.47 0.48 5.62
CA VAL A 91 -12.60 -0.38 5.26
C VAL A 91 -13.22 0.06 3.93
N LEU A 92 -13.44 1.35 3.72
CA LEU A 92 -13.98 1.88 2.47
C LEU A 92 -13.04 1.60 1.28
N ALA A 93 -11.74 1.80 1.46
CA ALA A 93 -10.75 1.51 0.43
C ALA A 93 -10.74 0.02 0.04
N VAL A 94 -10.82 -0.88 1.04
CA VAL A 94 -10.90 -2.33 0.83
C VAL A 94 -12.19 -2.72 0.11
N LEU A 95 -13.33 -2.18 0.51
CA LEU A 95 -14.61 -2.45 -0.16
C LEU A 95 -14.61 -1.96 -1.62
N ASN A 96 -14.07 -0.77 -1.87
CA ASN A 96 -13.95 -0.22 -3.22
C ASN A 96 -13.00 -1.06 -4.09
N ALA A 97 -11.89 -1.54 -3.52
CA ALA A 97 -10.96 -2.45 -4.19
C ALA A 97 -11.60 -3.82 -4.47
N ALA A 98 -12.33 -4.41 -3.51
CA ALA A 98 -12.98 -5.70 -3.66
C ALA A 98 -14.03 -5.71 -4.78
N ARG A 99 -14.71 -4.57 -5.02
CA ARG A 99 -15.66 -4.41 -6.15
C ARG A 99 -14.99 -4.60 -7.52
N THR A 100 -13.68 -4.38 -7.63
CA THR A 100 -12.92 -4.48 -8.90
C THR A 100 -12.45 -5.89 -9.24
N LEU A 101 -12.53 -6.83 -8.27
CA LEU A 101 -12.12 -8.21 -8.43
C LEU A 101 -13.19 -9.08 -9.13
N LYS A 102 -14.41 -8.55 -9.28
CA LYS A 102 -15.47 -9.11 -10.14
C LYS A 102 -15.38 -8.54 -11.54
#